data_AF-A0A432GZ76-F1
#
_entry.id   AF-A0A432GZ76-F1
#
_cell.length_a   1.000
_cell.length_b   1.000
_cell.length_c   1.000
_cell.angle_alpha   90.00
_cell.angle_beta   90.00
_cell.angle_gamma   90.00
#
_symmetry.space_group_name_H-M   'P 1'
#
loop_
_entity.id
_entity.type
_entity.pdbx_description
1 polymer ?
#
loop_
_entity_poly.entity_id
_entity_poly.type
_entity_poly.pdbx_seq_one_letter_code
_entity_poly.pdbx_strand_id
1 'polypeptide(L)'
;MKCSRESGFTLIELLVVIAIIGVLAGMGTTMLGYATKRSAIGLAEQEIQRLILGIETYQLDFGDFPPTSMEEEYEISGNGLDEGIESLVAHLASRSRGRSYFEFKEQYLENLDGDRLTDANLVEQMRWVFGDDQLREYVDPWGVPYVYIHNRDYVREYSVSQENGPHKISAGTSKKTATFHEPLRFQIWSAGPDGLHQAGEGDDVTPW
;
A
#
# COMPACT_ATOMS: atom_id res chain seq x y z
N MET A 1 46.69 -4.97 57.62
CA MET A 1 46.45 -5.42 56.23
C MET A 1 45.10 -6.12 56.20
N LYS A 2 44.09 -5.54 55.54
CA LYS A 2 42.77 -6.18 55.39
C LYS A 2 42.82 -7.06 54.14
N CYS A 3 42.66 -8.36 54.31
CA CYS A 3 42.57 -9.33 53.21
C CYS A 3 41.11 -9.36 52.73
N SER A 4 40.85 -8.91 51.50
CA SER A 4 39.54 -9.02 50.87
C SER A 4 39.26 -10.48 50.53
N ARG A 5 38.20 -11.05 51.10
CA ARG A 5 37.65 -12.33 50.62
C ARG A 5 37.01 -12.05 49.27
N GLU A 6 37.62 -12.51 48.19
CA GLU A 6 36.93 -12.60 46.91
C GLU A 6 35.94 -13.76 46.98
N SER A 7 34.66 -13.43 46.99
CA SER A 7 33.55 -14.36 46.88
C SER A 7 33.37 -14.73 45.41
N GLY A 8 33.73 -15.95 45.02
CA GLY A 8 33.46 -16.50 43.69
C GLY A 8 32.00 -16.89 43.54
N PHE A 9 31.43 -16.67 42.35
CA PHE A 9 30.08 -17.09 41.99
C PHE A 9 30.00 -18.62 41.89
N THR A 10 28.87 -19.17 42.31
CA THR A 10 28.59 -20.60 42.16
C THR A 10 28.09 -20.91 40.74
N LEU A 11 28.39 -22.12 40.25
CA LEU A 11 27.86 -22.61 38.98
C LEU A 11 26.33 -22.56 38.94
N ILE A 12 25.67 -22.78 40.08
CA ILE A 12 24.21 -22.76 40.17
C ILE A 12 23.64 -21.34 40.03
N GLU A 13 24.32 -20.31 40.57
CA GLU A 13 23.92 -18.92 40.36
C GLU A 13 24.01 -18.52 38.89
N LEU A 14 25.08 -18.93 38.19
CA LEU A 14 25.19 -18.67 36.76
C LEU A 14 24.09 -19.38 35.97
N LEU A 15 23.76 -20.62 36.36
CA LEU A 15 22.73 -21.44 35.69
C LEU A 15 21.33 -20.84 35.85
N VAL A 16 21.00 -20.31 37.03
CA VAL A 16 19.72 -19.63 37.28
C VAL A 16 19.62 -18.34 36.45
N VAL A 17 20.70 -17.56 36.35
CA VAL A 17 20.71 -16.32 35.57
C VAL A 17 20.45 -16.57 34.09
N ILE A 18 21.14 -17.53 33.48
CA ILE A 18 20.92 -17.85 32.05
C ILE A 18 19.51 -18.44 31.81
N ALA A 19 18.96 -19.19 32.77
CA ALA A 19 17.59 -19.70 32.69
C ALA A 19 16.56 -18.57 32.71
N ILE A 20 16.72 -17.58 33.58
CA ILE A 20 15.84 -16.39 33.63
C ILE A 20 15.97 -15.58 32.34
N ILE A 21 17.19 -15.35 31.84
CA ILE A 21 17.42 -14.64 30.58
C ILE A 21 16.77 -15.39 29.42
N GLY A 22 16.87 -16.72 29.35
CA GLY A 22 16.24 -17.54 28.32
C GLY A 22 14.71 -17.44 28.30
N VAL A 23 14.08 -17.46 29.48
CA VAL A 23 12.62 -17.29 29.61
C VAL A 23 12.19 -15.89 29.20
N LEU A 24 12.88 -14.85 29.69
CA LEU A 24 12.56 -13.45 29.36
C LEU A 24 12.78 -13.16 27.87
N ALA A 25 13.86 -13.67 27.28
CA ALA A 25 14.14 -13.52 25.87
C ALA A 25 13.06 -14.19 25.00
N GLY A 26 12.63 -15.41 25.36
CA GLY A 26 11.57 -16.14 24.63
C GLY A 26 10.18 -15.46 24.70
N MET A 27 9.86 -14.81 25.83
CA MET A 27 8.61 -14.04 25.95
C MET A 27 8.67 -12.71 25.18
N GLY A 28 9.84 -12.05 25.18
CA GLY A 28 10.02 -10.75 24.51
C GLY A 28 9.86 -10.80 22.99
N THR A 29 10.34 -11.87 22.34
CA THR A 29 10.27 -12.00 20.87
C THR A 29 8.86 -12.10 20.32
N THR A 30 7.94 -12.73 21.06
CA THR A 30 6.57 -12.97 20.60
C THR A 30 5.75 -11.67 20.64
N MET A 31 5.93 -10.82 21.66
CA MET A 31 5.18 -9.56 21.80
C MET A 31 5.56 -8.51 20.74
N LEU A 32 6.84 -8.48 20.32
CA LEU A 32 7.33 -7.55 19.30
C LEU A 32 6.70 -7.82 17.91
N GLY A 33 6.52 -9.09 17.52
CA GLY A 33 5.94 -9.43 16.21
C GLY A 33 4.45 -9.11 16.05
N TYR A 34 3.66 -9.13 17.13
CA TYR A 34 2.24 -8.71 17.07
C TYR A 34 2.09 -7.18 17.05
N ALA A 35 2.98 -6.46 17.74
CA ALA A 35 2.99 -5.00 17.75
C ALA A 35 3.32 -4.44 16.35
N THR A 36 4.23 -5.06 15.62
CA THR A 36 4.57 -4.64 14.24
C THR A 36 3.42 -4.85 13.27
N LYS A 37 2.70 -5.98 13.34
CA LYS A 37 1.53 -6.24 12.46
C LYS A 37 0.39 -5.24 12.68
N ARG A 38 0.01 -4.96 13.93
CA ARG A 38 -1.03 -3.95 14.21
C ARG A 38 -0.59 -2.55 13.80
N SER A 39 0.68 -2.21 14.00
CA SER A 39 1.22 -0.93 13.54
C SER A 39 1.15 -0.82 12.02
N ALA A 40 1.45 -1.89 11.28
CA ALA A 40 1.37 -1.91 9.83
C ALA A 40 -0.07 -1.69 9.34
N ILE A 41 -1.06 -2.37 9.94
CA ILE A 41 -2.48 -2.12 9.61
C ILE A 41 -2.85 -0.66 9.86
N GLY A 42 -2.48 -0.09 11.01
CA GLY A 42 -2.77 1.32 11.30
C GLY A 42 -2.08 2.30 10.34
N LEU A 43 -0.87 1.96 9.84
CA LEU A 43 -0.21 2.73 8.78
C LEU A 43 -0.95 2.61 7.46
N ALA A 44 -1.41 1.41 7.08
CA ALA A 44 -2.16 1.20 5.86
C ALA A 44 -3.49 1.97 5.87
N GLU A 45 -4.22 1.94 6.99
CA GLU A 45 -5.44 2.74 7.20
C GLU A 45 -5.15 4.24 7.04
N GLN A 46 -4.07 4.73 7.66
CA GLN A 46 -3.68 6.14 7.55
C GLN A 46 -3.33 6.54 6.11
N GLU A 47 -2.56 5.72 5.39
CA GLU A 47 -2.22 6.00 4.00
C GLU A 47 -3.46 5.98 3.10
N ILE A 48 -4.39 5.04 3.29
CA ILE A 48 -5.69 5.03 2.59
C ILE A 48 -6.44 6.35 2.82
N GLN A 49 -6.53 6.82 4.06
CA GLN A 49 -7.21 8.09 4.35
C GLN A 49 -6.51 9.29 3.68
N ARG A 50 -5.17 9.30 3.63
CA ARG A 50 -4.43 10.35 2.91
C ARG A 50 -4.70 10.28 1.41
N LEU A 51 -4.72 9.08 0.82
CA LEU A 51 -4.99 8.88 -0.61
C LEU A 51 -6.42 9.34 -0.95
N ILE A 52 -7.41 8.97 -0.12
CA ILE A 52 -8.80 9.44 -0.27
C ILE A 52 -8.85 10.97 -0.29
N LEU A 53 -8.16 11.66 0.62
CA LEU A 53 -8.12 13.12 0.63
C LEU A 53 -7.49 13.70 -0.65
N GLY A 54 -6.42 13.07 -1.15
CA GLY A 54 -5.79 13.47 -2.42
C GLY A 54 -6.73 13.29 -3.61
N ILE A 55 -7.42 12.15 -3.67
CA ILE A 55 -8.42 11.81 -4.70
C ILE A 55 -9.60 12.79 -4.66
N GLU A 56 -10.13 13.11 -3.48
CA GLU A 56 -11.21 14.09 -3.33
C GLU A 56 -10.75 15.49 -3.74
N THR A 57 -9.52 15.88 -3.41
CA THR A 57 -8.96 17.17 -3.83
C THR A 57 -8.78 17.23 -5.34
N TYR A 58 -8.37 16.12 -5.97
CA TYR A 58 -8.33 15.98 -7.43
C TYR A 58 -9.73 16.16 -8.02
N GLN A 59 -10.74 15.47 -7.48
CA GLN A 59 -12.12 15.57 -7.93
C GLN A 59 -12.64 17.01 -7.91
N LEU A 60 -12.31 17.80 -6.89
CA LEU A 60 -12.72 19.19 -6.81
C LEU A 60 -12.20 20.05 -7.98
N ASP A 61 -11.02 19.74 -8.51
CA ASP A 61 -10.43 20.47 -9.62
C ASP A 61 -10.88 19.90 -10.98
N PHE A 62 -10.87 18.57 -11.14
CA PHE A 62 -11.13 17.91 -12.43
C PHE A 62 -12.60 17.57 -12.67
N GLY A 63 -13.44 17.62 -11.63
CA GLY A 63 -14.87 17.31 -11.70
C GLY A 63 -15.19 15.82 -11.60
N ASP A 64 -14.18 14.95 -11.62
CA ASP A 64 -14.32 13.51 -11.42
C ASP A 64 -13.10 12.92 -10.73
N PHE A 65 -13.22 11.69 -10.20
CA PHE A 65 -12.10 10.96 -9.62
C PHE A 65 -11.09 10.54 -10.70
N PRO A 66 -9.82 10.27 -10.34
CA PRO A 66 -8.85 9.71 -11.29
C PRO A 66 -9.42 8.46 -12.00
N PRO A 67 -9.25 8.30 -13.31
CA PRO A 67 -9.72 7.10 -14.01
C PRO A 67 -8.96 5.85 -13.54
N THR A 68 -9.58 4.67 -13.65
CA THR A 68 -8.91 3.40 -13.33
C THR A 68 -7.79 3.07 -14.33
N SER A 69 -7.88 3.61 -15.55
CA SER A 69 -6.94 3.35 -16.63
C SER A 69 -6.51 4.66 -17.29
N MET A 70 -5.25 4.71 -17.71
CA MET A 70 -4.71 5.78 -18.54
C MET A 70 -4.84 5.50 -20.04
N GLU A 71 -5.30 4.31 -20.44
CA GLU A 71 -5.44 3.93 -21.85
C GLU A 71 -6.46 4.81 -22.57
N GLU A 72 -7.61 5.08 -21.94
CA GLU A 72 -8.68 5.88 -22.54
C GLU A 72 -8.34 7.38 -22.65
N GLU A 73 -7.56 7.93 -21.71
CA GLU A 73 -7.28 9.37 -21.64
C GLU A 73 -5.95 9.76 -22.31
N TYR A 74 -4.96 8.88 -22.25
CA TYR A 74 -3.59 9.17 -22.67
C TYR A 74 -3.03 8.16 -23.68
N GLU A 75 -3.81 7.17 -24.12
CA GLU A 75 -3.33 6.07 -24.99
C GLU A 75 -2.13 5.31 -24.38
N ILE A 76 -1.99 5.37 -23.05
CA ILE A 76 -0.97 4.64 -22.30
C ILE A 76 -1.53 3.25 -22.04
N SER A 77 -1.17 2.30 -22.90
CA SER A 77 -1.41 0.89 -22.65
C SER A 77 -0.21 0.35 -21.86
N GLY A 78 -0.38 0.22 -20.54
CA GLY A 78 0.52 -0.60 -19.72
C GLY A 78 0.44 -2.07 -20.15
N ASN A 79 1.02 -2.98 -19.36
CA ASN A 79 0.79 -4.41 -19.58
C ASN A 79 -0.58 -4.90 -19.03
N GLY A 80 -1.36 -4.00 -18.41
CA GLY A 80 -2.65 -4.26 -17.76
C GLY A 80 -2.55 -4.81 -16.33
N LEU A 81 -1.35 -4.87 -15.77
CA LEU A 81 -1.06 -5.16 -14.37
C LEU A 81 -1.05 -3.85 -13.59
N ASP A 82 -1.63 -3.83 -12.38
CA ASP A 82 -1.61 -2.69 -11.45
C ASP A 82 -2.10 -1.34 -12.02
N GLU A 83 -2.78 -1.37 -13.17
CA GLU A 83 -3.21 -0.20 -13.94
C GLU A 83 -3.98 0.85 -13.10
N GLY A 84 -4.84 0.38 -12.19
CA GLY A 84 -5.60 1.23 -11.28
C GLY A 84 -4.70 2.13 -10.42
N ILE A 85 -3.67 1.56 -9.81
CA ILE A 85 -2.79 2.29 -8.90
C ILE A 85 -1.76 3.14 -9.65
N GLU A 86 -1.26 2.67 -10.78
CA GLU A 86 -0.40 3.46 -11.66
C GLU A 86 -1.12 4.72 -12.16
N SER A 87 -2.35 4.55 -12.64
CA SER A 87 -3.21 5.66 -13.05
C SER A 87 -3.42 6.62 -11.89
N LEU A 88 -3.77 6.12 -10.69
CA LEU A 88 -3.94 6.95 -9.53
C LEU A 88 -2.68 7.75 -9.18
N VAL A 89 -1.52 7.11 -9.17
CA VAL A 89 -0.22 7.73 -8.88
C VAL A 89 0.08 8.82 -9.90
N ALA A 90 -0.09 8.55 -11.19
CA ALA A 90 0.18 9.49 -12.25
C ALA A 90 -0.69 10.77 -12.14
N HIS A 91 -1.99 10.61 -11.87
CA HIS A 91 -2.94 11.71 -11.73
C HIS A 91 -2.69 12.55 -10.48
N LEU A 92 -2.44 11.91 -9.33
CA LEU A 92 -2.18 12.65 -8.09
C LEU A 92 -0.80 13.33 -8.09
N ALA A 93 0.17 12.77 -8.81
CA ALA A 93 1.48 13.35 -9.02
C ALA A 93 1.48 14.45 -10.09
N SER A 94 0.47 14.51 -10.97
CA SER A 94 0.37 15.51 -12.02
C SER A 94 0.35 16.92 -11.46
N ARG A 95 1.07 17.83 -12.13
CA ARG A 95 1.01 19.28 -11.86
C ARG A 95 0.30 20.06 -12.97
N SER A 96 -0.54 19.39 -13.78
CA SER A 96 -1.23 20.03 -14.91
C SER A 96 -2.07 21.26 -14.49
N ARG A 97 -2.63 21.26 -13.28
CA ARG A 97 -3.36 22.39 -12.66
C ARG A 97 -2.50 23.29 -11.76
N GLY A 98 -1.17 23.15 -11.78
CA GLY A 98 -0.23 23.97 -11.03
C GLY A 98 0.07 23.53 -9.60
N ARG A 99 -0.50 22.41 -9.13
CA ARG A 99 -0.20 21.75 -7.85
C ARG A 99 -0.26 20.23 -8.02
N SER A 100 0.41 19.48 -7.14
CA SER A 100 0.13 18.05 -6.96
C SER A 100 -1.00 17.88 -5.94
N TYR A 101 -1.65 16.71 -5.99
CA TYR A 101 -2.78 16.37 -5.14
C TYR A 101 -2.39 15.48 -3.97
N PHE A 102 -1.20 14.89 -4.05
CA PHE A 102 -0.66 14.02 -3.01
C PHE A 102 0.86 14.19 -2.91
N GLU A 103 1.39 13.95 -1.71
CA GLU A 103 2.83 13.86 -1.43
C GLU A 103 3.16 12.40 -1.13
N PHE A 104 3.66 11.72 -2.17
CA PHE A 104 4.08 10.33 -2.09
C PHE A 104 5.35 10.20 -1.27
N LYS A 105 5.36 9.23 -0.36
CA LYS A 105 6.59 8.86 0.36
C LYS A 105 7.40 7.94 -0.54
N GLU A 106 8.64 8.31 -0.82
CA GLU A 106 9.54 7.55 -1.70
C GLU A 106 9.67 6.08 -1.29
N GLN A 107 9.66 5.78 0.01
CA GLN A 107 9.75 4.41 0.55
C GLN A 107 8.58 3.48 0.19
N TYR A 108 7.48 4.01 -0.33
CA TYR A 108 6.29 3.25 -0.75
C TYR A 108 6.07 3.37 -2.27
N LEU A 109 6.97 4.02 -2.99
CA LEU A 109 6.91 4.09 -4.44
C LEU A 109 7.84 3.02 -5.00
N GLU A 110 7.26 2.01 -5.62
CA GLU A 110 7.98 0.95 -6.32
C GLU A 110 7.60 0.97 -7.80
N ASN A 111 8.39 0.30 -8.62
CA ASN A 111 8.03 -0.05 -9.99
C ASN A 111 8.23 -1.57 -10.08
N LEU A 112 7.18 -2.32 -9.80
CA LEU A 112 7.26 -3.77 -9.57
C LEU A 112 7.42 -4.54 -10.87
N ASP A 113 6.88 -4.03 -11.97
CA ASP A 113 6.80 -4.73 -13.25
C ASP A 113 7.77 -4.20 -14.33
N GLY A 114 8.49 -3.11 -14.05
CA GLY A 114 9.50 -2.50 -14.90
C GLY A 114 8.95 -1.52 -15.94
N ASP A 115 7.68 -1.15 -15.87
CA ASP A 115 6.99 -0.39 -16.90
C ASP A 115 7.36 1.10 -16.94
N ARG A 116 7.11 1.72 -18.09
CA ARG A 116 7.49 3.13 -18.36
C ARG A 116 6.51 3.78 -19.33
N LEU A 117 6.36 5.08 -19.18
CA LEU A 117 5.75 5.93 -20.18
C LEU A 117 6.59 5.91 -21.45
N THR A 118 6.04 5.35 -22.53
CA THR A 118 6.73 5.23 -23.82
C THR A 118 6.54 6.46 -24.71
N ASP A 119 5.55 7.31 -24.44
CA ASP A 119 5.28 8.54 -25.19
C ASP A 119 5.83 9.79 -24.47
N ALA A 120 6.85 10.40 -25.07
CA ALA A 120 7.50 11.60 -24.55
C ALA A 120 6.56 12.82 -24.47
N ASN A 121 5.51 12.89 -25.30
CA ASN A 121 4.53 13.97 -25.23
C ASN A 121 3.67 13.88 -23.96
N LEU A 122 3.43 12.68 -23.47
CA LEU A 122 2.62 12.44 -22.27
C LEU A 122 3.39 12.81 -21.00
N VAL A 123 4.69 12.51 -20.97
CA VAL A 123 5.59 12.99 -19.89
C VAL A 123 5.56 14.53 -19.82
N GLU A 124 5.58 15.20 -20.97
CA GLU A 124 5.45 16.66 -21.04
C GLU A 124 4.05 17.19 -20.68
N GLN A 125 2.97 16.43 -20.94
CA GLN A 125 1.59 16.83 -20.62
C GLN A 125 1.26 16.63 -19.13
N MET A 126 1.60 15.47 -18.57
CA MET A 126 1.32 15.17 -17.17
C MET A 126 2.10 16.09 -16.24
N ARG A 127 3.31 16.52 -16.65
CA ARG A 127 4.23 17.36 -15.86
C ARG A 127 4.29 16.91 -14.41
N TRP A 128 4.28 15.61 -14.20
CA TRP A 128 4.20 15.05 -12.86
C TRP A 128 5.44 15.40 -12.05
N VAL A 129 5.36 15.21 -10.73
CA VAL A 129 6.47 15.60 -9.84
C VAL A 129 7.71 14.75 -10.01
N PHE A 130 7.59 13.57 -10.62
CA PHE A 130 8.70 12.64 -10.83
C PHE A 130 9.64 13.14 -11.94
N GLY A 131 10.93 12.92 -11.75
CA GLY A 131 11.99 13.35 -12.66
C GLY A 131 12.31 12.36 -13.78
N ASP A 132 11.48 11.32 -13.94
CA ASP A 132 11.68 10.21 -14.87
C ASP A 132 10.34 9.79 -15.50
N ASP A 133 10.39 8.73 -16.32
CA ASP A 133 9.31 8.15 -17.10
C ASP A 133 8.74 6.86 -16.50
N GLN A 134 9.12 6.50 -15.26
CA GLN A 134 8.68 5.26 -14.64
C GLN A 134 7.23 5.39 -14.17
N LEU A 135 6.39 4.47 -14.62
CA LEU A 135 5.11 4.21 -13.97
C LEU A 135 5.41 3.48 -12.66
N ARG A 136 4.73 3.89 -11.59
CA ARG A 136 5.06 3.43 -10.23
C ARG A 136 3.80 3.08 -9.49
N GLU A 137 3.84 1.96 -8.81
CA GLU A 137 2.82 1.56 -7.87
C GLU A 137 3.12 2.16 -6.50
N TYR A 138 2.08 2.63 -5.83
CA TYR A 138 2.16 2.95 -4.42
C TYR A 138 1.84 1.68 -3.62
N VAL A 139 2.80 1.20 -2.85
CA VAL A 139 2.70 -0.05 -2.10
C VAL A 139 2.31 0.18 -0.64
N ASP A 140 1.65 -0.82 -0.07
CA ASP A 140 1.26 -0.88 1.32
C ASP A 140 2.45 -1.27 2.23
N PRO A 141 2.27 -1.30 3.56
CA PRO A 141 3.34 -1.66 4.50
C PRO A 141 3.93 -3.07 4.33
N TRP A 142 3.28 -3.94 3.56
CA TRP A 142 3.74 -5.29 3.23
C TRP A 142 4.39 -5.38 1.85
N GLY A 143 4.48 -4.26 1.13
CA GLY A 143 5.09 -4.18 -0.20
C GLY A 143 4.17 -4.62 -1.32
N VAL A 144 2.87 -4.73 -1.06
CA VAL A 144 1.87 -5.06 -2.07
C VAL A 144 1.22 -3.77 -2.56
N PRO A 145 1.02 -3.57 -3.88
CA PRO A 145 0.35 -2.39 -4.39
C PRO A 145 -1.02 -2.16 -3.75
N TYR A 146 -1.36 -0.90 -3.47
CA TYR A 146 -2.75 -0.56 -3.22
C TYR A 146 -3.57 -0.83 -4.48
N VAL A 147 -4.83 -1.21 -4.32
CA VAL A 147 -5.74 -1.31 -5.45
C VAL A 147 -6.63 -0.09 -5.47
N TYR A 148 -6.81 0.49 -6.66
CA TYR A 148 -7.74 1.59 -6.90
C TYR A 148 -8.66 1.25 -8.08
N ILE A 149 -9.98 1.46 -7.91
CA ILE A 149 -10.97 1.29 -8.98
C ILE A 149 -11.99 2.43 -8.92
N HIS A 150 -12.19 3.14 -10.03
CA HIS A 150 -13.24 4.14 -10.17
C HIS A 150 -14.62 3.45 -10.31
N ASN A 151 -15.68 4.01 -9.73
CA ASN A 151 -17.03 3.38 -9.77
C ASN A 151 -17.57 3.06 -11.17
N ARG A 152 -17.16 3.81 -12.21
CA ARG A 152 -17.58 3.55 -13.59
C ARG A 152 -17.09 2.19 -14.11
N ASP A 153 -16.05 1.63 -13.50
CA ASP A 153 -15.41 0.41 -13.96
C ASP A 153 -15.52 -0.77 -12.98
N TYR A 154 -16.39 -0.70 -11.96
CA TYR A 154 -16.58 -1.79 -10.99
C TYR A 154 -16.97 -3.15 -11.59
N VAL A 155 -17.50 -3.16 -12.82
CA VAL A 155 -17.92 -4.38 -13.53
C VAL A 155 -16.73 -5.10 -14.21
N ARG A 156 -15.58 -4.42 -14.36
CA ARG A 156 -14.38 -4.99 -15.00
C ARG A 156 -13.57 -5.82 -13.98
N GLU A 157 -12.72 -6.71 -14.50
CA GLU A 157 -11.69 -7.39 -13.72
C GLU A 157 -10.32 -6.74 -13.99
N TYR A 158 -9.47 -6.69 -12.97
CA TYR A 158 -8.12 -6.13 -13.04
C TYR A 158 -7.09 -7.18 -12.64
N SER A 159 -5.89 -7.07 -13.19
CA SER A 159 -4.75 -7.87 -12.79
C SER A 159 -3.89 -7.07 -11.83
N VAL A 160 -3.50 -7.65 -10.70
CA VAL A 160 -2.66 -6.99 -9.69
C VAL A 160 -1.45 -7.83 -9.31
N SER A 161 -0.32 -7.20 -9.01
CA SER A 161 0.90 -7.89 -8.61
C SER A 161 0.81 -8.46 -7.21
N GLN A 162 1.17 -9.74 -7.07
CA GLN A 162 1.29 -10.43 -5.77
C GLN A 162 2.52 -11.36 -5.79
N GLU A 163 2.94 -11.83 -4.60
CA GLU A 163 4.12 -12.69 -4.43
C GLU A 163 4.07 -13.97 -5.29
N ASN A 164 2.87 -14.53 -5.49
CA ASN A 164 2.66 -15.76 -6.27
C ASN A 164 2.37 -15.50 -7.77
N GLY A 165 2.58 -14.28 -8.24
CA GLY A 165 2.29 -13.82 -9.60
C GLY A 165 0.99 -13.01 -9.69
N PRO A 166 0.61 -12.59 -10.92
CA PRO A 166 -0.55 -11.75 -11.13
C PRO A 166 -1.85 -12.41 -10.65
N HIS A 167 -2.65 -11.67 -9.88
CA HIS A 167 -3.95 -12.11 -9.40
C HIS A 167 -5.07 -11.28 -10.03
N LYS A 168 -6.19 -11.92 -10.34
CA LYS A 168 -7.36 -11.22 -10.86
C LYS A 168 -8.27 -10.79 -9.72
N ILE A 169 -8.65 -9.52 -9.74
CA ILE A 169 -9.54 -8.92 -8.76
C ILE A 169 -10.73 -8.23 -9.42
N SER A 170 -11.78 -7.99 -8.64
CA SER A 170 -12.91 -7.14 -9.02
C SER A 170 -13.27 -6.23 -7.86
N ALA A 171 -14.14 -5.25 -8.11
CA ALA A 171 -14.62 -4.35 -7.06
C ALA A 171 -15.41 -5.12 -5.98
N GLY A 172 -15.17 -4.78 -4.72
CA GLY A 172 -15.85 -5.34 -3.55
C GLY A 172 -17.35 -5.08 -3.56
N THR A 173 -18.11 -6.06 -3.05
CA THR A 173 -19.58 -6.01 -2.96
C THR A 173 -20.07 -6.26 -1.54
N SER A 174 -21.07 -5.49 -1.13
CA SER A 174 -21.70 -5.61 0.18
C SER A 174 -22.69 -6.77 0.19
N LYS A 175 -22.44 -7.77 1.05
CA LYS A 175 -23.37 -8.88 1.32
C LYS A 175 -24.73 -8.42 1.85
N LYS A 176 -24.81 -7.22 2.45
CA LYS A 176 -26.05 -6.67 3.02
C LYS A 176 -26.98 -6.08 1.96
N THR A 177 -26.41 -5.37 0.98
CA THR A 177 -27.18 -4.65 -0.05
C THR A 177 -27.17 -5.35 -1.39
N ALA A 178 -26.29 -6.34 -1.60
CA ALA A 178 -26.02 -6.96 -2.88
C ALA A 178 -25.61 -5.95 -3.97
N THR A 179 -24.92 -4.89 -3.56
CA THR A 179 -24.38 -3.83 -4.43
C THR A 179 -22.89 -3.65 -4.19
N PHE A 180 -22.19 -2.96 -5.08
CA PHE A 180 -20.81 -2.52 -4.83
C PHE A 180 -20.71 -1.66 -3.56
N HIS A 181 -19.57 -1.76 -2.87
CA HIS A 181 -19.18 -0.78 -1.87
C HIS A 181 -18.94 0.57 -2.54
N GLU A 182 -19.28 1.67 -1.86
CA GLU A 182 -19.10 3.04 -2.36
C GLU A 182 -19.56 3.23 -3.84
N PRO A 183 -20.83 2.94 -4.17
CA PRO A 183 -21.31 2.85 -5.56
C PRO A 183 -21.22 4.16 -6.36
N LEU A 184 -21.09 5.29 -5.67
CA LEU A 184 -21.05 6.63 -6.28
C LEU A 184 -19.65 7.27 -6.24
N ARG A 185 -18.62 6.53 -5.80
CA ARG A 185 -17.28 7.07 -5.62
C ARG A 185 -16.21 6.25 -6.33
N PHE A 186 -15.36 5.59 -5.55
CA PHE A 186 -14.26 4.74 -5.95
C PHE A 186 -14.02 3.75 -4.80
N GLN A 187 -13.31 2.68 -5.09
CA GLN A 187 -12.81 1.75 -4.09
C GLN A 187 -11.30 1.83 -4.07
N ILE A 188 -10.74 1.87 -2.86
CA ILE A 188 -9.30 1.77 -2.63
C ILE A 188 -9.06 0.87 -1.42
N TRP A 189 -8.10 -0.04 -1.50
CA TRP A 189 -7.75 -0.93 -0.39
C TRP A 189 -6.32 -1.46 -0.47
N SER A 190 -5.80 -1.96 0.65
CA SER A 190 -4.54 -2.72 0.75
C SER A 190 -4.84 -4.20 0.91
N ALA A 191 -3.94 -5.06 0.45
CA ALA A 191 -4.03 -6.52 0.59
C ALA A 191 -3.95 -6.98 2.06
N GLY A 192 -3.42 -6.13 2.95
CA GLY A 192 -3.29 -6.49 4.35
C GLY A 192 -2.12 -7.44 4.65
N PRO A 193 -2.07 -7.96 5.89
CA PRO A 193 -0.97 -8.79 6.39
C PRO A 193 -0.66 -10.08 5.63
N ASP A 194 -1.64 -10.67 4.93
CA ASP A 194 -1.44 -11.90 4.16
C ASP A 194 -0.93 -11.64 2.72
N GLY A 195 -1.00 -10.39 2.26
CA GLY A 195 -0.55 -9.95 0.94
C GLY A 195 -1.45 -10.42 -0.22
N LEU A 196 -2.67 -10.88 0.06
CA LEU A 196 -3.62 -11.41 -0.92
C LEU A 196 -4.86 -10.52 -1.03
N HIS A 197 -4.99 -9.81 -2.15
CA HIS A 197 -6.22 -9.04 -2.41
C HIS A 197 -7.45 -9.93 -2.50
N GLN A 198 -8.45 -9.63 -1.67
CA GLN A 198 -9.73 -10.35 -1.57
C GLN A 198 -10.93 -9.42 -1.81
N ALA A 199 -10.73 -8.34 -2.58
CA ALA A 199 -11.75 -7.35 -2.92
C ALA A 199 -12.43 -6.71 -1.70
N GLY A 200 -11.64 -6.45 -0.65
CA GLY A 200 -12.09 -5.86 0.60
C GLY A 200 -12.69 -6.84 1.61
N GLU A 201 -12.40 -8.13 1.45
CA GLU A 201 -12.74 -9.19 2.40
C GLU A 201 -11.44 -9.74 3.03
N GLY A 202 -11.56 -10.72 3.93
CA GLY A 202 -10.37 -11.31 4.56
C GLY A 202 -9.72 -10.34 5.56
N ASP A 203 -8.42 -10.10 5.39
CA ASP A 203 -7.63 -9.10 6.12
C ASP A 203 -7.25 -7.87 5.27
N ASP A 204 -7.87 -7.72 4.09
CA ASP A 204 -7.78 -6.49 3.30
C ASP A 204 -8.14 -5.28 4.18
N VAL A 205 -7.36 -4.21 4.06
CA VAL A 205 -7.62 -2.95 4.76
C VAL A 205 -8.45 -2.05 3.86
N THR A 206 -9.70 -1.80 4.24
CA THR A 206 -10.67 -1.03 3.46
C THR A 206 -11.21 0.18 4.25
N PRO A 207 -11.73 1.22 3.56
CA PRO A 207 -12.42 2.33 4.20
C PRO A 207 -13.93 2.09 4.43
N TRP A 208 -14.50 0.95 4.02
CA TRP A 208 -15.95 0.66 4.06
C TRP A 208 -16.35 -0.48 5.01
#